data_AF-A0A939KSW9-F1
#
_entry.id   AF-A0A939KSW9-F1
#
_cell.length_a   1.000
_cell.length_b   1.000
_cell.length_c   1.000
_cell.angle_alpha   90.00
_cell.angle_beta   90.00
_cell.angle_gamma   90.00
#
_symmetry.space_group_name_H-M   'P 1'
#
loop_
_entity.id
_entity.type
_entity.pdbx_description
1 polymer ?
#
loop_
_entity_poly.entity_id
_entity_poly.type
_entity_poly.pdbx_seq_one_letter_code
_entity_poly.pdbx_strand_id
1 'polypeptide(L)' 'MLEQLDGNRENELTPFLKHKGRSPEEQLQKNQAAIELIRGWLEEEVTEEESKQREIYFEYFQEIIDSTRLPGHKIYFIE' A
#
# COMPACT_ATOMS: atom_id res chain seq x y z
N MET A 1 -12.05 6.83 18.69
CA MET A 1 -13.37 6.23 18.35
C MET A 1 -13.16 5.57 17.01
N LEU A 2 -12.84 4.27 16.98
CA LEU A 2 -12.69 3.53 15.73
C LEU A 2 -14.12 3.25 15.25
N GLU A 3 -14.51 3.89 14.15
CA GLU A 3 -15.79 3.65 13.51
C GLU A 3 -15.93 2.15 13.24
N GLN A 4 -16.98 1.55 13.80
CA GLN A 4 -17.40 0.20 13.46
C GLN A 4 -17.81 0.23 11.99
N LEU A 5 -16.93 -0.28 11.12
CA LEU A 5 -17.25 -0.45 9.72
C LEU A 5 -18.40 -1.46 9.61
N ASP A 6 -19.56 -0.97 9.16
CA ASP A 6 -20.79 -1.73 8.93
C ASP A 6 -20.52 -3.10 8.30
N GLY A 7 -21.06 -4.16 8.94
CA GLY A 7 -20.91 -5.57 8.58
C GLY A 7 -21.47 -6.01 7.23
N ASN A 8 -21.77 -5.07 6.32
CA ASN A 8 -22.25 -5.35 4.97
C ASN A 8 -21.14 -5.22 3.90
N ARG A 9 -20.05 -4.49 4.17
CA ARG A 9 -18.89 -4.35 3.23
C ARG A 9 -17.87 -5.48 3.32
N GLU A 10 -17.90 -6.28 4.39
CA GLU A 10 -16.94 -7.36 4.55
C GLU A 10 -17.06 -8.43 3.47
N ASN A 11 -18.28 -8.63 2.94
CA ASN A 11 -18.59 -9.72 2.04
C ASN A 11 -18.12 -9.44 0.59
N GLU A 12 -18.09 -8.18 0.17
CA GLU A 12 -17.75 -7.76 -1.21
C GLU A 12 -16.25 -7.87 -1.51
N LEU A 13 -15.40 -7.69 -0.49
CA LEU A 13 -13.93 -7.72 -0.65
C LEU A 13 -13.33 -9.10 -0.40
N THR A 14 -14.10 -10.04 0.14
CA THR A 14 -13.68 -11.42 0.42
C THR A 14 -12.99 -12.12 -0.77
N PRO A 15 -13.45 -11.97 -2.03
CA PRO A 15 -12.79 -12.60 -3.17
C PRO A 15 -11.37 -12.08 -3.42
N PHE A 16 -11.11 -10.82 -3.05
CA PHE A 16 -9.82 -10.15 -3.27
C PHE A 16 -8.88 -10.30 -2.07
N LEU A 17 -9.43 -10.49 -0.87
CA LEU A 17 -8.67 -10.58 0.37
C LEU A 17 -8.52 -12.04 0.83
N LYS A 18 -7.88 -12.87 0.00
CA LYS A 18 -7.67 -14.32 0.23
C LYS A 18 -7.03 -14.67 1.58
N HIS A 19 -6.29 -13.73 2.16
CA HIS A 19 -5.59 -13.89 3.44
C HIS A 19 -6.19 -13.04 4.57
N LYS A 20 -7.40 -12.49 4.40
CA LYS A 20 -8.11 -11.85 5.50
C LYS A 20 -8.32 -12.89 6.61
N GLY A 21 -7.67 -12.69 7.75
CA GLY A 21 -7.84 -13.50 8.94
C GLY A 21 -9.24 -13.27 9.52
N ARG A 22 -9.80 -14.29 10.17
CA ARG A 22 -11.07 -14.17 10.90
C ARG A 22 -10.89 -13.49 12.24
N SER A 23 -9.65 -13.44 12.74
CA SER A 23 -9.25 -12.69 13.94
C SER A 23 -7.97 -11.88 13.68
N PRO A 24 -7.71 -10.85 14.52
CA PRO A 24 -6.46 -10.10 14.47
C PRO A 24 -5.21 -10.98 14.61
N GLU A 25 -5.24 -12.00 15.48
CA GLU A 25 -4.12 -12.91 15.71
C GLU A 25 -3.82 -13.76 14.47
N GLU A 26 -4.86 -14.28 13.82
CA GLU A 26 -4.71 -15.02 12.56
C GLU A 26 -4.18 -14.10 11.45
N GLN A 27 -4.64 -12.85 11.40
CA GLN A 27 -4.16 -11.87 10.42
C GLN A 27 -2.69 -11.53 10.65
N LEU A 28 -2.27 -11.34 11.90
CA LEU A 28 -0.87 -11.10 12.26
C LEU A 28 0.01 -12.29 11.85
N GLN A 29 -0.44 -13.51 12.13
CA GLN A 29 0.27 -14.72 11.72
C GLN A 29 0.41 -14.82 10.19
N LYS A 30 -0.68 -14.58 9.45
CA LYS A 30 -0.67 -14.62 7.97
C LYS A 30 0.18 -13.51 7.35
N ASN A 31 0.24 -12.34 7.99
CA ASN A 31 0.98 -11.19 7.49
C ASN A 31 2.43 -11.15 7.98
N GLN A 32 2.90 -12.15 8.74
CA GLN A 32 4.24 -12.16 9.33
C GLN A 32 5.35 -11.90 8.30
N ALA A 33 5.28 -12.53 7.14
CA ALA A 33 6.26 -12.30 6.06
C ALA A 33 6.24 -10.86 5.53
N ALA A 34 5.07 -10.25 5.40
CA ALA A 34 4.95 -8.85 5.00
C ALA A 34 5.50 -7.91 6.08
N ILE A 35 5.28 -8.24 7.36
CA ILE A 35 5.83 -7.49 8.50
C ILE A 35 7.35 -7.54 8.48
N GLU A 36 7.95 -8.70 8.22
CA GLU A 36 9.40 -8.86 8.11
C GLU A 36 9.99 -8.07 6.93
N LEU A 37 9.30 -8.08 5.79
CA LEU A 37 9.70 -7.28 4.63
C LEU A 37 9.68 -5.78 4.94
N ILE A 38 8.58 -5.28 5.53
CA ILE A 38 8.44 -3.88 5.93
C ILE A 38 9.52 -3.50 6.94
N ARG A 39 9.82 -4.38 7.91
CA ARG A 39 10.91 -4.14 8.86
C ARG A 39 12.24 -3.97 8.12
N GLY A 40 12.53 -4.83 7.16
CA GLY A 40 13.73 -4.72 6.33
C GLY A 40 13.83 -3.39 5.59
N TRP A 41 12.72 -2.86 5.06
CA TRP A 41 12.69 -1.55 4.41
C TRP A 41 12.90 -0.38 5.38
N LEU A 42 12.38 -0.49 6.61
CA LEU A 42 12.53 0.56 7.62
C LEU A 42 13.95 0.62 8.21
N GLU A 43 14.61 -0.53 8.27
CA GLU A 43 15.99 -0.67 8.77
C GLU A 43 17.04 -0.47 7.66
N GLU A 44 16.62 -0.35 6.39
CA GLU A 44 17.51 -0.14 5.26
C GLU A 44 18.17 1.25 5.34
N GLU A 45 19.49 1.27 5.52
CA GLU A 45 20.28 2.49 5.39
C GLU A 45 20.62 2.73 3.91
N VAL A 46 20.12 3.82 3.35
CA VAL A 46 20.41 4.25 1.98
C VAL A 46 21.38 5.43 1.97
N THR A 47 22.24 5.47 0.97
CA THR A 47 23.11 6.64 0.76
C THR A 47 22.30 7.85 0.31
N GLU A 48 22.80 9.06 0.54
CA GLU A 48 22.12 10.29 0.09
C GLU A 48 21.93 10.32 -1.44
N GLU A 49 22.92 9.84 -2.20
CA GLU A 49 22.82 9.77 -3.66
C GLU A 49 21.74 8.79 -4.10
N GLU A 50 21.70 7.60 -3.49
CA GLU A 50 20.67 6.62 -3.78
C GLU A 50 19.28 7.13 -3.41
N SER A 51 19.14 7.84 -2.29
CA SER A 51 17.88 8.46 -1.88
C SER A 51 17.35 9.42 -2.96
N LYS A 52 18.21 10.29 -3.50
CA LYS A 52 17.85 11.20 -4.61
C LYS A 52 17.41 10.45 -5.86
N GLN A 53 18.12 9.38 -6.23
CA GLN A 53 17.74 8.56 -7.37
C GLN A 53 16.36 7.90 -7.15
N ARG A 54 16.10 7.38 -5.94
CA ARG A 54 14.80 6.80 -5.58
C ARG A 54 13.67 7.83 -5.68
N GLU A 55 13.90 9.06 -5.24
CA GLU A 55 12.94 10.17 -5.36
C GLU A 55 12.61 10.47 -6.83
N ILE A 56 13.63 10.61 -7.69
CA ILE A 56 13.45 10.82 -9.13
C ILE A 56 12.66 9.68 -9.78
N TYR A 57 12.98 8.42 -9.44
CA TYR A 57 12.23 7.27 -9.98
C TYR A 57 10.78 7.25 -9.51
N PHE A 58 10.52 7.70 -8.28
CA PHE A 58 9.18 7.80 -7.76
C PHE A 58 8.37 8.86 -8.49
N GLU A 59 8.93 10.03 -8.79
CA GLU A 59 8.29 11.07 -9.59
C GLU A 59 7.90 10.54 -10.99
N TYR A 60 8.81 9.85 -11.68
CA TYR A 60 8.50 9.23 -12.97
C TYR A 60 7.40 8.19 -12.87
N PHE A 61 7.43 7.36 -11.82
CA PHE A 61 6.37 6.39 -11.58
C PHE A 61 5.02 7.09 -11.43
N GLN A 62 4.95 8.17 -10.64
CA GLN A 62 3.72 8.95 -10.47
C GLN A 62 3.21 9.50 -11.81
N GLU A 63 4.10 10.08 -12.62
CA GLU A 63 3.75 10.60 -13.94
C GLU A 63 3.21 9.50 -14.85
N ILE A 64 3.87 8.34 -14.91
CA ILE A 64 3.45 7.20 -15.72
C ILE A 64 2.06 6.71 -15.29
N ILE A 65 1.83 6.56 -13.99
CA ILE A 65 0.53 6.11 -13.47
C ILE A 65 -0.59 7.06 -13.86
N ASP A 66 -0.36 8.36 -13.79
CA ASP A 66 -1.38 9.37 -14.09
C ASP A 66 -1.51 9.71 -15.57
N SER A 67 -0.49 9.47 -16.39
CA SER A 67 -0.48 9.76 -17.83
C SER A 67 -1.61 9.07 -18.61
N THR A 68 -2.06 7.90 -18.13
CA THR A 68 -3.11 7.10 -18.78
C THR A 68 -4.48 7.26 -18.12
N ARG A 69 -4.57 8.04 -17.04
CA ARG A 69 -5.81 8.22 -16.27
C ARG A 69 -6.59 9.42 -16.79
N LEU A 70 -7.92 9.28 -16.79
CA LEU A 70 -8.82 10.38 -17.14
C LEU A 70 -8.69 11.52 -16.11
N PRO A 71 -8.95 12.77 -16.52
CA PRO A 71 -9.10 13.87 -15.57
C PRO A 71 -10.08 13.53 -14.44
N GLY A 72 -9.76 13.97 -13.22
CA GLY A 72 -10.50 13.62 -11.99
C GLY A 72 -10.29 12.19 -11.45
N HIS A 73 -9.51 11.34 -12.15
CA HIS A 73 -9.18 9.97 -11.70
C HIS A 73 -7.68 9.75 -11.48
N LYS A 74 -6.89 10.83 -11.59
CA LYS A 74 -5.46 10.87 -11.28
C LYS A 74 -5.25 10.64 -9.77
N ILE A 75 -4.21 9.90 -9.41
CA ILE A 75 -3.89 9.57 -8.01
C ILE A 75 -2.91 10.57 -7.42
N TYR A 76 -1.91 10.98 -8.20
CA TYR A 76 -0.78 11.76 -7.72
C TYR A 76 -0.90 13.24 -8.10
N PHE A 77 -1.43 13.53 -9.29
CA PHE A 77 -1.61 14.87 -9.82
C PHE A 77 -3.09 15.15 -10.03
N ILE A 78 -3.75 15.67 -9.01
CA ILE A 78 -5.16 16.06 -9.12
C ILE A 78 -5.22 17.36 -9.94
N GLU A 79 -5.82 17.29 -11.13
CA GLU A 79 -6.22 18.45 -11.96
C GLU A 79 -7.59 18.98 -11.54
#